data_AF-A0A1D1XK13-F1
#
_entry.id   AF-A0A1D1XK13-F1
#
_cell.length_a   1.000
_cell.length_b   1.000
_cell.length_c   1.000
_cell.angle_alpha   90.00
_cell.angle_beta   90.00
_cell.angle_gamma   90.00
#
_symmetry.space_group_name_H-M   'P 1'
#
loop_
_entity.id
_entity.type
_entity.pdbx_description
1 polymer ?
#
loop_
_entity_poly.entity_id
_entity_poly.type
_entity_poly.pdbx_seq_one_letter_code
_entity_poly.pdbx_strand_id
1 'polypeptide(L)'
;GQGYVGRRISNTNANDRLTGSGPVEVALKFEHRSSKGCNYGPPYEWQVYNILGGIHGVPRVHYKGRQGDFYIMVMDMLGPSLWDVWNNNSHTMSIEMVACIAIEAISILEKMHSKGYVHGDVKPENFLLGPPGTPEEKNLFLVDLGLATRWKDNSTGYHVDYDQRPDVFRGTVRYASVHAHLGRTGSRRDDLESLAYTLIFLLRGRLPWQGYQGENKGFLVCKKKMATSPESLCCFCPQPFRQFIEYVVNLKFDEEP
;
A
#
# COMPACT_ATOMS: atom_id res chain seq x y z
N GLY A 1 10.97 0.41 -8.32
CA GLY A 1 10.99 -0.12 -9.70
C GLY A 1 10.10 0.69 -10.63
N GLN A 2 10.30 0.52 -11.94
CA GLN A 2 9.37 0.99 -12.97
C GLN A 2 8.42 -0.17 -13.33
N GLY A 3 7.13 0.13 -13.48
CA GLY A 3 6.10 -0.82 -13.90
C GLY A 3 5.83 -0.71 -15.40
N TYR A 4 5.67 -1.85 -16.07
CA TYR A 4 5.38 -1.93 -17.51
C TYR A 4 4.25 -2.93 -17.77
N VAL A 5 3.58 -2.75 -18.90
CA VAL A 5 2.61 -3.72 -19.41
C VAL A 5 3.32 -4.71 -20.32
N GLY A 6 3.25 -5.99 -19.99
CA GLY A 6 3.71 -7.09 -20.83
C GLY A 6 2.54 -7.84 -21.45
N ARG A 7 2.67 -8.26 -22.71
CA ARG A 7 1.74 -9.18 -23.37
C ARG A 7 2.46 -10.50 -23.65
N ARG A 8 1.89 -11.62 -23.21
CA ARG A 8 2.45 -12.94 -23.54
C ARG A 8 2.32 -13.18 -25.06
N ILE A 9 3.44 -13.27 -25.76
CA ILE A 9 3.49 -13.76 -27.14
C ILE A 9 3.70 -15.27 -27.07
N SER A 10 2.68 -16.04 -27.42
CA SER A 10 2.84 -17.48 -27.62
C SER A 10 3.57 -17.72 -28.94
N ASN A 11 4.73 -18.36 -28.92
CA ASN A 11 5.26 -19.01 -30.12
C ASN A 11 4.40 -20.25 -30.38
N THR A 12 3.27 -20.07 -31.05
CA THR A 12 2.46 -21.21 -31.50
C THR A 12 3.10 -21.81 -32.75
N ASN A 13 3.68 -23.01 -32.61
CA ASN A 13 3.74 -23.95 -33.72
C ASN A 13 2.31 -24.15 -34.23
N ALA A 14 2.13 -24.15 -35.56
CA ALA A 14 0.84 -24.03 -36.24
C ALA A 14 -0.20 -25.14 -35.96
N ASN A 15 0.08 -26.13 -35.10
CA ASN A 15 -0.78 -27.27 -34.84
C ASN A 15 -1.49 -27.28 -33.46
N ASP A 16 -1.24 -26.33 -32.57
CA ASP A 16 -1.77 -26.38 -31.19
C ASP A 16 -2.98 -25.45 -30.97
N ARG A 17 -3.98 -25.57 -31.87
CA ARG A 17 -5.20 -24.72 -31.88
C ARG A 17 -6.34 -25.19 -30.96
N LEU A 18 -6.06 -25.97 -29.92
CA LEU A 18 -7.11 -26.52 -29.05
C LEU A 18 -6.73 -26.41 -27.57
N THR A 19 -6.82 -25.20 -27.01
CA THR A 19 -7.35 -24.89 -25.65
C THR A 19 -7.19 -23.39 -25.40
N GLY A 20 -8.29 -22.72 -25.09
CA GLY A 20 -8.37 -21.26 -25.05
C GLY A 20 -7.47 -20.61 -23.99
N SER A 21 -6.60 -19.71 -24.41
CA SER A 21 -6.35 -18.48 -23.67
C SER A 21 -5.75 -17.47 -24.65
N GLY A 22 -6.46 -16.37 -24.86
CA GLY A 22 -5.89 -15.22 -25.54
C GLY A 22 -4.64 -14.73 -24.80
N PRO A 23 -3.84 -13.85 -25.42
CA PRO A 23 -2.69 -13.27 -24.77
C PRO A 23 -3.09 -12.60 -23.46
N VAL A 24 -2.51 -13.06 -22.35
CA VAL A 24 -2.72 -12.50 -21.01
C VAL A 24 -1.82 -11.27 -20.85
N GLU A 25 -2.41 -10.17 -20.43
CA GLU A 25 -1.67 -8.96 -20.05
C GLU A 25 -1.23 -9.07 -18.60
N VAL A 26 0.02 -8.67 -18.34
CA VAL A 26 0.67 -8.75 -17.02
C VAL A 26 1.38 -7.45 -16.70
N ALA A 27 1.49 -7.15 -15.42
CA ALA A 27 2.37 -6.09 -14.95
C ALA A 27 3.79 -6.64 -14.77
N LEU A 28 4.78 -5.89 -15.25
CA LEU A 28 6.20 -6.19 -15.15
C LEU A 28 6.89 -5.12 -14.30
N LYS A 29 7.47 -5.50 -13.16
CA LYS A 29 8.32 -4.63 -12.34
C LYS A 29 9.78 -4.97 -12.59
N PHE A 30 10.55 -3.97 -13.00
CA PHE A 30 12.00 -4.08 -13.20
C PHE A 30 12.74 -3.28 -12.14
N GLU A 31 13.76 -3.90 -11.55
CA GLU A 31 14.68 -3.25 -10.61
C GLU A 31 16.12 -3.58 -10.98
N HIS A 32 16.94 -2.54 -11.16
CA HIS A 32 18.34 -2.72 -11.53
C HIS A 32 19.14 -3.21 -10.32
N ARG A 33 20.18 -4.00 -10.54
CA ARG A 33 21.02 -4.54 -9.44
C ARG A 33 21.71 -3.47 -8.60
N SER A 34 21.97 -2.30 -9.17
CA SER A 34 22.52 -1.15 -8.44
C SER A 34 21.47 -0.33 -7.70
N SER A 35 20.18 -0.70 -7.80
CA SER A 35 19.11 -0.04 -7.05
C SER A 35 19.27 -0.31 -5.55
N LYS A 36 18.83 0.66 -4.74
CA LYS A 36 18.89 0.56 -3.27
C LYS A 36 18.15 -0.70 -2.80
N GLY A 37 18.81 -1.50 -1.95
CA GLY A 37 18.24 -2.76 -1.45
C GLY A 37 18.48 -3.99 -2.34
N CYS A 38 19.10 -3.84 -3.51
CA CYS A 38 19.39 -4.94 -4.45
C CYS A 38 20.86 -5.40 -4.46
N ASN A 39 21.73 -4.75 -3.68
CA ASN A 39 23.18 -5.00 -3.69
C ASN A 39 23.57 -6.42 -3.25
N TYR A 40 22.71 -7.09 -2.47
CA TYR A 40 22.99 -8.40 -1.87
C TYR A 40 22.09 -9.51 -2.40
N GLY A 41 21.31 -9.25 -3.47
CA GLY A 41 20.38 -10.22 -4.03
C GLY A 41 19.09 -9.58 -4.55
N PRO A 42 18.07 -10.39 -4.84
CA PRO A 42 16.77 -9.90 -5.26
C PRO A 42 16.14 -8.96 -4.22
N PRO A 43 15.24 -8.06 -4.64
CA PRO A 43 14.53 -7.15 -3.74
C PRO A 43 13.81 -7.89 -2.62
N TYR A 44 13.83 -7.33 -1.41
CA TYR A 44 13.12 -7.90 -0.24
C TYR A 44 11.63 -8.11 -0.51
N GLU A 45 11.01 -7.23 -1.31
CA GLU A 45 9.63 -7.32 -1.77
C GLU A 45 9.26 -8.70 -2.34
N TRP A 46 10.20 -9.38 -3.03
CA TRP A 46 9.96 -10.71 -3.59
C TRP A 46 9.68 -11.76 -2.52
N GLN A 47 10.32 -11.64 -1.36
CA GLN A 47 10.14 -12.55 -0.23
C GLN A 47 8.78 -12.29 0.43
N VAL A 48 8.37 -11.02 0.51
CA VAL A 48 7.05 -10.66 1.04
C VAL A 48 5.95 -11.23 0.14
N TYR A 49 6.07 -11.09 -1.19
CA TYR A 49 5.11 -11.68 -2.13
C TYR A 49 5.08 -13.20 -2.12
N ASN A 50 6.13 -13.91 -1.67
CA ASN A 50 6.03 -15.37 -1.48
C ASN A 50 4.99 -15.75 -0.41
N ILE A 51 4.76 -14.86 0.56
CA ILE A 51 3.88 -15.11 1.70
C ILE A 51 2.50 -14.49 1.45
N LEU A 52 2.47 -13.29 0.86
CA LEU A 52 1.26 -12.50 0.69
C LEU A 52 0.66 -12.59 -0.72
N GLY A 53 1.41 -13.00 -1.74
CA GLY A 53 0.93 -13.02 -3.12
C GLY A 53 -0.31 -13.88 -3.28
N GLY A 54 -1.40 -13.28 -3.78
CA GLY A 54 -2.67 -13.96 -4.01
C GLY A 54 -3.56 -14.15 -2.78
N ILE A 55 -3.20 -13.62 -1.61
CA ILE A 55 -4.18 -13.44 -0.53
C ILE A 55 -5.22 -12.38 -0.96
N HIS A 56 -6.34 -12.31 -0.25
CA HIS A 56 -7.37 -11.32 -0.52
C HIS A 56 -6.80 -9.90 -0.57
N GLY A 57 -7.03 -9.22 -1.70
CA GLY A 57 -6.55 -7.87 -1.99
C GLY A 57 -5.05 -7.72 -2.21
N VAL A 58 -4.31 -8.78 -2.52
CA VAL A 58 -2.89 -8.68 -2.92
C VAL A 58 -2.71 -9.40 -4.27
N PRO A 59 -2.14 -8.74 -5.29
CA PRO A 59 -1.98 -9.36 -6.61
C PRO A 59 -1.06 -10.58 -6.54
N ARG A 60 -1.32 -11.55 -7.40
CA ARG A 60 -0.47 -12.72 -7.59
C ARG A 60 0.79 -12.34 -8.33
N VAL A 61 1.87 -13.03 -7.99
CA VAL A 61 3.13 -12.99 -8.72
C VAL A 61 3.24 -14.28 -9.52
N HIS A 62 3.27 -14.17 -10.84
CA HIS A 62 3.35 -15.30 -11.75
C HIS A 62 4.78 -15.78 -11.96
N TYR A 63 5.74 -14.84 -11.97
CA TYR A 63 7.14 -15.15 -12.21
C TYR A 63 8.06 -14.15 -11.54
N LYS A 64 9.22 -14.64 -11.10
CA LYS A 64 10.33 -13.84 -10.61
C LYS A 64 11.61 -14.38 -11.20
N GLY A 65 12.47 -13.51 -11.72
CA GLY A 65 13.71 -13.93 -12.35
C GLY A 65 14.66 -12.78 -12.61
N ARG A 66 15.85 -13.11 -13.09
CA ARG A 66 16.87 -12.12 -13.43
C ARG A 66 17.16 -12.20 -14.93
N GLN A 67 17.17 -11.04 -15.59
CA GLN A 67 17.60 -10.90 -16.98
C GLN A 67 18.67 -9.81 -17.04
N GLY A 68 19.91 -10.18 -17.38
CA GLY A 68 21.04 -9.25 -17.33
C GLY A 68 21.20 -8.62 -15.94
N ASP A 69 21.22 -7.29 -15.89
CA ASP A 69 21.34 -6.52 -14.66
C ASP A 69 20.01 -6.11 -14.02
N PHE A 70 18.90 -6.73 -14.44
CA PHE A 70 17.57 -6.46 -13.89
C PHE A 70 16.99 -7.67 -13.17
N TYR A 71 16.45 -7.43 -11.98
CA TYR A 71 15.47 -8.28 -11.34
C TYR A 71 14.09 -7.97 -11.92
N ILE A 72 13.36 -9.01 -12.32
CA ILE A 72 12.06 -8.94 -12.98
C ILE A 72 11.03 -9.67 -12.12
N MET A 73 9.90 -9.01 -11.87
CA MET A 73 8.71 -9.59 -11.28
C MET A 73 7.53 -9.42 -12.23
N VAL A 74 6.83 -10.52 -12.53
CA VAL A 74 5.65 -10.58 -13.39
C VAL A 74 4.44 -10.84 -12.51
N MET A 75 3.43 -9.98 -12.61
CA MET A 75 2.30 -9.92 -11.67
C MET A 75 0.97 -9.83 -12.42
N ASP A 76 -0.13 -10.06 -11.70
CA ASP A 76 -1.48 -9.72 -12.18
C ASP A 76 -1.48 -8.29 -12.72
N MET A 77 -2.06 -8.09 -13.90
CA MET A 77 -2.42 -6.75 -14.36
C MET A 77 -3.60 -6.25 -13.51
N LEU A 78 -3.55 -4.99 -13.09
CA LEU A 78 -4.61 -4.33 -12.34
C LEU A 78 -5.11 -3.09 -13.09
N GLY A 79 -6.21 -2.53 -12.63
CA GLY A 79 -6.80 -1.28 -13.13
C GLY A 79 -6.15 -0.04 -12.51
N PRO A 80 -6.83 1.12 -12.60
CA PRO A 80 -6.32 2.39 -12.10
C PRO A 80 -6.16 2.40 -10.57
N SER A 81 -5.21 3.20 -10.09
CA SER A 81 -5.07 3.46 -8.64
C SER A 81 -6.18 4.39 -8.13
N LEU A 82 -6.43 4.40 -6.82
CA LEU A 82 -7.36 5.36 -6.22
C LEU A 82 -6.91 6.81 -6.45
N TRP A 83 -5.60 7.04 -6.59
CA TRP A 83 -5.06 8.33 -6.99
C TRP A 83 -5.50 8.73 -8.40
N ASP A 84 -5.43 7.80 -9.36
CA ASP A 84 -5.86 8.06 -10.74
C ASP A 84 -7.36 8.31 -10.81
N VAL A 85 -8.16 7.51 -10.11
CA VAL A 85 -9.62 7.68 -10.03
C VAL A 85 -9.96 9.05 -9.41
N TRP A 86 -9.27 9.44 -8.35
CA TRP A 86 -9.49 10.71 -7.67
C TRP A 86 -9.13 11.92 -8.55
N ASN A 87 -8.01 11.87 -9.28
CA ASN A 87 -7.61 12.92 -10.22
C ASN A 87 -8.61 13.06 -11.38
N ASN A 88 -9.12 11.94 -11.90
CA ASN A 88 -10.07 11.95 -13.01
C ASN A 88 -11.48 12.44 -12.58
N ASN A 89 -11.83 12.31 -11.29
CA ASN A 89 -13.11 12.75 -10.73
C ASN A 89 -13.06 14.15 -10.10
N SER A 90 -12.44 15.12 -10.80
CA SER A 90 -12.36 16.51 -10.33
C SER A 90 -11.82 16.65 -8.90
N HIS A 91 -10.89 15.78 -8.49
CA HIS A 91 -10.23 15.84 -7.19
C HIS A 91 -11.17 15.63 -5.99
N THR A 92 -12.28 14.89 -6.16
CA THR A 92 -13.16 14.45 -5.05
C THR A 92 -13.74 13.05 -5.29
N MET A 93 -14.11 12.36 -4.22
CA MET A 93 -14.88 11.10 -4.25
C MET A 93 -16.10 11.23 -3.34
N SER A 94 -17.20 10.56 -3.69
CA SER A 94 -18.41 10.58 -2.85
C SER A 94 -18.18 9.85 -1.53
N ILE A 95 -18.99 10.19 -0.53
CA ILE A 95 -18.92 9.57 0.81
C ILE A 95 -19.12 8.06 0.71
N GLU A 96 -20.07 7.61 -0.12
CA GLU A 96 -20.40 6.20 -0.33
C GLU A 96 -19.23 5.45 -0.95
N MET A 97 -18.57 6.04 -1.95
CA MET A 97 -17.38 5.45 -2.57
C MET A 97 -16.26 5.29 -1.54
N VAL A 98 -15.96 6.32 -0.76
CA VAL A 98 -14.90 6.26 0.24
C VAL A 98 -15.24 5.30 1.38
N ALA A 99 -16.53 5.17 1.75
CA ALA A 99 -16.96 4.18 2.74
C ALA A 99 -16.76 2.74 2.25
N CYS A 100 -17.10 2.44 0.99
CA CYS A 100 -16.82 1.12 0.39
C CYS A 100 -15.31 0.83 0.33
N ILE A 101 -14.50 1.83 -0.07
CA ILE A 101 -13.04 1.72 -0.07
C ILE A 101 -12.51 1.45 1.34
N ALA A 102 -13.04 2.13 2.36
CA ALA A 102 -12.61 1.94 3.75
C ALA A 102 -12.84 0.50 4.22
N ILE A 103 -14.03 -0.05 3.97
CA ILE A 103 -14.38 -1.43 4.37
C ILE A 103 -13.42 -2.43 3.71
N GLU A 104 -13.23 -2.32 2.41
CA GLU A 104 -12.36 -3.23 1.67
C GLU A 104 -10.89 -3.06 2.08
N ALA A 105 -10.38 -1.83 2.17
CA ALA A 105 -9.00 -1.57 2.60
C ALA A 105 -8.70 -2.09 4.01
N ILE A 106 -9.64 -1.99 4.95
CA ILE A 106 -9.52 -2.58 6.29
C ILE A 106 -9.42 -4.10 6.19
N SER A 107 -10.29 -4.76 5.40
CA SER A 107 -10.22 -6.22 5.16
C SER A 107 -8.87 -6.66 4.58
N ILE A 108 -8.34 -5.92 3.60
CA ILE A 108 -7.04 -6.22 2.98
C ILE A 108 -5.91 -6.10 4.01
N LEU A 109 -5.90 -5.01 4.79
CA LEU A 109 -4.90 -4.80 5.84
C LEU A 109 -5.01 -5.87 6.93
N GLU A 110 -6.21 -6.24 7.36
CA GLU A 110 -6.44 -7.32 8.32
C GLU A 110 -5.85 -8.65 7.81
N LYS A 111 -6.06 -9.00 6.53
CA LYS A 111 -5.49 -10.21 5.95
C LYS A 111 -3.97 -10.15 5.85
N MET A 112 -3.40 -9.02 5.49
CA MET A 112 -1.94 -8.82 5.51
C MET A 112 -1.37 -8.93 6.93
N HIS A 113 -2.02 -8.30 7.91
CA HIS A 113 -1.65 -8.31 9.32
C HIS A 113 -1.71 -9.72 9.88
N SER A 114 -2.73 -10.51 9.54
CA SER A 114 -2.86 -11.92 9.96
C SER A 114 -1.65 -12.77 9.56
N LYS A 115 -1.02 -12.45 8.42
CA LYS A 115 0.21 -13.09 7.90
C LYS A 115 1.50 -12.55 8.53
N GLY A 116 1.40 -11.64 9.49
CA GLY A 116 2.51 -11.11 10.27
C GLY A 116 3.24 -9.93 9.65
N TYR A 117 2.65 -9.28 8.66
CA TYR A 117 3.24 -8.13 7.96
C TYR A 117 2.41 -6.87 8.13
N VAL A 118 3.08 -5.73 8.20
CA VAL A 118 2.50 -4.39 7.99
C VAL A 118 3.01 -3.84 6.67
N HIS A 119 2.20 -3.02 6.01
CA HIS A 119 2.49 -2.47 4.69
C HIS A 119 3.52 -1.35 4.74
N GLY A 120 3.36 -0.38 5.64
CA GLY A 120 4.31 0.71 5.88
C GLY A 120 4.27 1.87 4.87
N ASP A 121 3.48 1.76 3.79
CA ASP A 121 3.26 2.84 2.82
C ASP A 121 1.83 2.87 2.26
N VAL A 122 0.85 2.85 3.16
CA VAL A 122 -0.58 2.92 2.81
C VAL A 122 -0.92 4.32 2.26
N LYS A 123 -1.39 4.37 1.01
CA LYS A 123 -1.71 5.61 0.28
C LYS A 123 -2.59 5.33 -0.95
N PRO A 124 -3.29 6.33 -1.52
CA PRO A 124 -4.13 6.16 -2.70
C PRO A 124 -3.41 5.51 -3.90
N GLU A 125 -2.13 5.82 -4.10
CA GLU A 125 -1.33 5.31 -5.23
C GLU A 125 -1.08 3.80 -5.16
N ASN A 126 -1.10 3.22 -3.95
CA ASN A 126 -0.82 1.80 -3.74
C ASN A 126 -2.10 0.95 -3.65
N PHE A 127 -3.28 1.57 -3.69
CA PHE A 127 -4.55 0.87 -3.81
C PHE A 127 -5.05 0.95 -5.25
N LEU A 128 -5.15 -0.19 -5.92
CA LEU A 128 -5.59 -0.30 -7.32
C LEU A 128 -6.91 -1.06 -7.41
N LEU A 129 -7.73 -0.69 -8.38
CA LEU A 129 -8.91 -1.43 -8.76
C LEU A 129 -8.54 -2.66 -9.61
N GLY A 130 -9.44 -3.62 -9.76
CA GLY A 130 -9.26 -4.72 -10.69
C GLY A 130 -9.29 -4.25 -12.17
N PRO A 131 -8.93 -5.13 -13.13
CA PRO A 131 -8.88 -4.76 -14.53
C PRO A 131 -10.25 -4.29 -15.08
N PRO A 132 -10.30 -3.21 -15.87
CA PRO A 132 -11.55 -2.74 -16.46
C PRO A 132 -12.23 -3.80 -17.34
N GLY A 133 -13.57 -3.88 -17.27
CA GLY A 133 -14.34 -4.83 -18.06
C GLY A 133 -14.27 -6.28 -17.56
N THR A 134 -13.74 -6.51 -16.36
CA THR A 134 -13.72 -7.83 -15.70
C THR A 134 -14.69 -7.86 -14.52
N PRO A 135 -15.15 -9.05 -14.07
CA PRO A 135 -15.94 -9.18 -12.84
C PRO A 135 -15.25 -8.58 -11.61
N GLU A 136 -13.91 -8.53 -11.61
CA GLU A 136 -13.09 -8.00 -10.54
C GLU A 136 -12.84 -6.48 -10.62
N GLU A 137 -13.37 -5.76 -11.62
CA GLU A 137 -13.12 -4.33 -11.84
C GLU A 137 -13.34 -3.45 -10.60
N LYS A 138 -14.27 -3.85 -9.72
CA LYS A 138 -14.60 -3.13 -8.48
C LYS A 138 -13.85 -3.63 -7.24
N ASN A 139 -13.06 -4.70 -7.37
CA ASN A 139 -12.26 -5.23 -6.28
C ASN A 139 -11.05 -4.33 -6.04
N LEU A 140 -10.67 -4.15 -4.78
CA LEU A 140 -9.51 -3.36 -4.40
C LEU A 140 -8.31 -4.27 -4.15
N PHE A 141 -7.12 -3.78 -4.52
CA PHE A 141 -5.86 -4.48 -4.34
C PHE A 141 -4.81 -3.52 -3.78
N LEU A 142 -4.03 -3.99 -2.81
CA LEU A 142 -2.89 -3.30 -2.23
C LEU A 142 -1.60 -3.81 -2.89
N VAL A 143 -0.80 -2.89 -3.41
CA VAL A 143 0.44 -3.16 -4.14
C VAL A 143 1.63 -2.44 -3.52
N ASP A 144 2.83 -2.74 -4.02
CA ASP A 144 4.12 -2.17 -3.60
C ASP A 144 4.51 -2.53 -2.16
N LEU A 145 4.90 -3.79 -1.99
CA LEU A 145 5.30 -4.36 -0.70
C LEU A 145 6.78 -4.06 -0.36
N GLY A 146 7.40 -3.10 -1.03
CA GLY A 146 8.82 -2.76 -0.87
C GLY A 146 9.18 -2.19 0.51
N LEU A 147 8.20 -1.63 1.22
CA LEU A 147 8.35 -1.09 2.57
C LEU A 147 7.71 -1.97 3.65
N ALA A 148 7.13 -3.12 3.27
CA ALA A 148 6.49 -4.01 4.20
C ALA A 148 7.50 -4.53 5.24
N THR A 149 7.08 -4.68 6.49
CA THR A 149 7.92 -5.20 7.58
C THR A 149 7.13 -6.17 8.43
N ARG A 150 7.83 -6.99 9.22
CA ARG A 150 7.17 -7.94 10.13
C ARG A 150 6.81 -7.23 11.42
N TRP A 151 5.58 -7.41 11.88
CA TRP A 151 5.14 -6.91 13.20
C TRP A 151 5.12 -8.02 14.26
N LYS A 152 5.18 -9.29 13.85
CA LYS A 152 5.37 -10.44 14.75
C LYS A 152 6.42 -11.40 14.22
N ASP A 153 7.07 -12.10 15.14
CA ASP A 153 7.98 -13.19 14.83
C ASP A 153 7.22 -14.43 14.34
N ASN A 154 7.75 -15.14 13.35
CA ASN A 154 7.06 -16.31 12.76
C ASN A 154 7.10 -17.54 13.65
N SER A 155 8.18 -17.68 14.42
CA SER A 155 8.46 -18.91 15.15
C SER A 155 7.71 -18.93 16.47
N THR A 156 7.64 -17.77 17.13
CA THR A 156 7.03 -17.59 18.43
C THR A 156 5.63 -16.99 18.35
N GLY A 157 5.31 -16.27 17.27
CA GLY A 157 4.06 -15.52 17.14
C GLY A 157 4.02 -14.23 17.97
N TYR A 158 5.07 -13.93 18.75
CA TYR A 158 5.13 -12.73 19.58
C TYR A 158 5.32 -11.48 18.76
N HIS A 159 4.77 -10.37 19.27
CA HIS A 159 4.98 -9.05 18.70
C HIS A 159 6.49 -8.70 18.69
N VAL A 160 6.94 -8.00 17.65
CA VAL A 160 8.33 -7.50 17.60
C VAL A 160 8.59 -6.49 18.71
N ASP A 161 9.84 -6.43 19.15
CA ASP A 161 10.25 -5.45 20.15
C ASP A 161 10.12 -4.01 19.64
N TYR A 162 9.79 -3.11 20.57
CA TYR A 162 9.77 -1.69 20.30
C TYR A 162 11.19 -1.14 20.19
N ASP A 163 11.44 -0.35 19.15
CA ASP A 163 12.66 0.43 18.95
C ASP A 163 12.26 1.84 18.43
N GLN A 164 13.14 2.81 18.60
CA GLN A 164 12.95 4.16 18.07
C GLN A 164 14.28 4.73 17.55
N ARG A 165 14.28 5.06 16.26
CA ARG A 165 15.43 5.63 15.53
C ARG A 165 15.00 6.91 14.81
N PRO A 166 15.05 8.08 15.48
CA PRO A 166 14.52 9.34 14.94
C PRO A 166 15.05 9.74 13.56
N ASP A 167 16.26 9.30 13.20
CA ASP A 167 16.89 9.59 11.90
C ASP A 167 16.40 8.68 10.75
N VAL A 168 15.56 7.69 11.05
CA VAL A 168 15.08 6.70 10.09
C VAL A 168 13.59 6.91 9.82
N PHE A 169 13.28 7.54 8.69
CA PHE A 169 11.92 7.65 8.16
C PHE A 169 11.75 6.79 6.90
N ARG A 170 10.60 6.13 6.76
CA ARG A 170 10.17 5.41 5.56
C ARG A 170 8.71 5.70 5.26
N GLY A 171 8.33 5.55 4.00
CA GLY A 171 6.96 5.78 3.52
C GLY A 171 6.71 7.19 3.03
N THR A 172 5.45 7.47 2.72
CA THR A 172 5.03 8.75 2.13
C THR A 172 4.66 9.76 3.22
N VAL A 173 5.46 10.81 3.40
CA VAL A 173 5.31 11.87 4.44
C VAL A 173 3.85 12.31 4.66
N ARG A 174 3.07 12.47 3.58
CA ARG A 174 1.68 12.90 3.63
C ARG A 174 0.79 11.94 4.42
N TYR A 175 0.95 10.63 4.22
CA TYR A 175 0.05 9.60 4.75
C TYR A 175 0.68 8.81 5.90
N ALA A 176 2.00 8.79 6.06
CA ALA A 176 2.67 8.04 7.12
C ALA A 176 2.22 8.47 8.54
N SER A 177 2.05 7.52 9.45
CA SER A 177 1.66 7.76 10.84
C SER A 177 2.63 8.72 11.57
N VAL A 178 2.16 9.33 12.66
CA VAL A 178 3.02 10.10 13.57
C VAL A 178 4.17 9.24 14.10
N HIS A 179 3.95 7.95 14.37
CA HIS A 179 5.01 7.08 14.87
C HIS A 179 6.09 6.79 13.82
N ALA A 180 5.72 6.65 12.54
CA ALA A 180 6.67 6.54 11.44
C ALA A 180 7.54 7.80 11.31
N HIS A 181 6.95 9.00 11.47
CA HIS A 181 7.70 10.26 11.51
C HIS A 181 8.69 10.33 12.69
N LEU A 182 8.36 9.71 13.81
CA LEU A 182 9.21 9.65 15.00
C LEU A 182 10.25 8.52 14.95
N GLY A 183 10.31 7.78 13.84
CA GLY A 183 11.24 6.66 13.63
C GLY A 183 10.98 5.46 14.54
N ARG A 184 9.75 5.30 15.03
CA ARG A 184 9.38 4.17 15.88
C ARG A 184 9.19 2.91 15.03
N THR A 185 9.41 1.74 15.62
CA THR A 185 9.07 0.46 14.99
C THR A 185 7.62 0.52 14.50
N GLY A 186 7.41 0.21 13.21
CA GLY A 186 6.06 0.18 12.63
C GLY A 186 5.29 -1.05 13.09
N SER A 187 4.02 -0.87 13.42
CA SER A 187 3.08 -1.94 13.73
C SER A 187 1.71 -1.69 13.08
N ARG A 188 0.74 -2.54 13.38
CA ARG A 188 -0.57 -2.58 12.70
C ARG A 188 -1.32 -1.25 12.80
N ARG A 189 -1.19 -0.55 13.92
CA ARG A 189 -1.78 0.78 14.12
C ARG A 189 -1.29 1.80 13.08
N ASP A 190 -0.06 1.67 12.59
CA ASP A 190 0.54 2.63 11.67
C ASP A 190 -0.08 2.55 10.28
N ASP A 191 -0.41 1.33 9.83
CA ASP A 191 -1.15 1.12 8.58
C ASP A 191 -2.57 1.70 8.67
N LEU A 192 -3.25 1.51 9.82
CA LEU A 192 -4.61 2.02 10.03
C LEU A 192 -4.66 3.54 10.18
N GLU A 193 -3.69 4.15 10.87
CA GLU A 193 -3.55 5.61 10.94
C GLU A 193 -3.28 6.19 9.53
N SER A 194 -2.41 5.53 8.77
CA SER A 194 -2.12 5.93 7.38
C SER A 194 -3.33 5.77 6.46
N LEU A 195 -4.13 4.71 6.66
CA LEU A 195 -5.41 4.52 5.98
C LEU A 195 -6.39 5.64 6.35
N ALA A 196 -6.48 6.03 7.62
CA ALA A 196 -7.38 7.10 8.04
C ALA A 196 -7.04 8.43 7.36
N TYR A 197 -5.75 8.78 7.28
CA TYR A 197 -5.30 9.96 6.52
C TYR A 197 -5.58 9.83 5.01
N THR A 198 -5.44 8.64 4.46
CA THR A 198 -5.77 8.33 3.05
C THR A 198 -7.25 8.55 2.76
N LEU A 199 -8.15 8.06 3.61
CA LEU A 199 -9.61 8.21 3.45
C LEU A 199 -10.04 9.68 3.57
N ILE A 200 -9.50 10.42 4.54
CA ILE A 200 -9.77 11.86 4.66
C ILE A 200 -9.27 12.63 3.45
N PHE A 201 -8.10 12.26 2.91
CA PHE A 201 -7.62 12.85 1.67
C PHE A 201 -8.57 12.59 0.50
N LEU A 202 -9.07 11.36 0.32
CA LEU A 202 -10.02 11.04 -0.77
C LEU A 202 -11.34 11.82 -0.65
N LEU A 203 -11.83 12.03 0.58
CA LEU A 203 -13.04 12.83 0.83
C LEU A 203 -12.84 14.33 0.61
N ARG A 204 -11.73 14.88 1.10
CA ARG A 204 -11.53 16.34 1.21
C ARG A 204 -10.63 16.93 0.13
N GLY A 205 -9.91 16.07 -0.58
CA GLY A 205 -8.87 16.42 -1.53
C GLY A 205 -7.60 17.03 -0.94
N ARG A 206 -7.56 17.26 0.38
CA ARG A 206 -6.41 17.80 1.08
C ARG A 206 -6.34 17.40 2.55
N LEU A 207 -5.13 17.41 3.09
CA LEU A 207 -4.80 17.25 4.50
C LEU A 207 -4.17 18.54 5.06
N PRO A 208 -4.39 18.86 6.36
CA PRO A 208 -3.93 20.12 6.97
C PRO A 208 -2.40 20.34 6.98
N TRP A 209 -1.62 19.30 6.71
CA TRP A 209 -0.16 19.31 6.70
C TRP A 209 0.45 19.26 5.28
N GLN A 210 -0.32 19.57 4.25
CA GLN A 210 0.22 19.76 2.91
C GLN A 210 0.86 21.14 2.73
N GLY A 211 1.83 21.25 1.82
CA GLY A 211 2.47 22.51 1.44
C GLY A 211 3.85 22.77 2.06
N TYR A 212 4.26 22.03 3.09
CA TYR A 212 5.61 22.13 3.64
C TYR A 212 6.68 21.64 2.65
N GLN A 213 7.80 22.38 2.57
CA GLN A 213 8.94 22.13 1.68
C GLN A 213 10.27 22.19 2.46
N GLY A 214 11.35 21.75 1.82
CA GLY A 214 12.70 21.77 2.40
C GLY A 214 13.03 20.55 3.27
N GLU A 215 14.24 20.53 3.82
CA GLU A 215 14.78 19.40 4.59
C GLU A 215 13.97 19.10 5.86
N ASN A 216 13.45 20.14 6.52
CA ASN A 216 12.64 20.03 7.74
C ASN A 216 11.17 19.64 7.47
N LYS A 217 10.79 19.35 6.22
CA LYS A 217 9.40 19.03 5.84
C LYS A 217 8.81 17.89 6.67
N GLY A 218 9.55 16.81 6.89
CA GLY A 218 9.07 15.66 7.67
C GLY A 218 8.72 16.06 9.11
N PHE A 219 9.62 16.78 9.77
CA PHE A 219 9.41 17.31 11.12
C PHE A 219 8.21 18.24 11.21
N LEU A 220 8.05 19.18 10.27
CA LEU A 220 6.93 20.12 10.25
C LEU A 220 5.59 19.40 10.05
N VAL A 221 5.55 18.40 9.17
CA VAL A 221 4.37 17.55 8.96
C VAL A 221 4.03 16.78 10.23
N CYS A 222 5.02 16.14 10.87
CA CYS A 222 4.82 15.42 12.13
C CYS A 222 4.22 16.33 13.21
N LYS A 223 4.83 17.50 13.42
CA LYS A 223 4.34 18.50 14.39
C LYS A 223 2.90 18.92 14.09
N LYS A 224 2.57 19.14 12.81
CA LYS A 224 1.21 19.52 12.40
C LYS A 224 0.20 18.39 12.61
N LYS A 225 0.57 17.13 12.34
CA LYS A 225 -0.27 15.94 12.62
C LYS A 225 -0.60 15.85 14.10
N MET A 226 0.41 15.88 14.97
CA MET A 226 0.24 15.81 16.43
C MET A 226 -0.61 16.96 17.00
N ALA A 227 -0.59 18.13 16.37
CA ALA A 227 -1.38 19.30 16.76
C ALA A 227 -2.80 19.33 16.15
N THR A 228 -3.15 18.38 15.28
CA THR A 228 -4.46 18.35 14.62
C THR A 228 -5.33 17.31 15.30
N SER A 229 -6.42 17.74 15.95
CA SER A 229 -7.35 16.81 16.58
C SER A 229 -8.21 16.05 15.56
N PRO A 230 -8.76 14.87 15.90
CA PRO A 230 -9.71 14.16 15.05
C PRO A 230 -10.91 15.01 14.62
N GLU A 231 -11.44 15.85 15.51
CA GLU A 231 -12.55 16.77 15.21
C GLU A 231 -12.17 17.80 14.15
N SER A 232 -10.97 18.37 14.26
CA SER A 232 -10.45 19.35 13.30
C SER A 232 -10.20 18.69 11.93
N LEU A 233 -9.60 17.49 11.93
CA LEU A 233 -9.30 16.74 10.71
C LEU A 233 -10.57 16.31 9.97
N CYS A 234 -11.57 15.84 10.71
CA CYS A 234 -12.86 15.37 10.21
C CYS A 234 -13.94 16.45 10.17
N CYS A 235 -13.58 17.73 10.25
CA CYS A 235 -14.56 18.81 10.18
C CYS A 235 -15.35 18.71 8.86
N PHE A 236 -16.67 18.51 8.94
CA PHE A 236 -17.59 18.24 7.82
C PHE A 236 -17.53 16.83 7.20
N CYS A 237 -16.77 15.89 7.78
CA CYS A 237 -16.84 14.47 7.42
C CYS A 237 -17.96 13.76 8.20
N PRO A 238 -18.54 12.68 7.67
CA PRO A 238 -19.50 11.85 8.41
C PRO A 238 -18.89 11.29 9.70
N GLN A 239 -19.72 11.14 10.74
CA GLN A 239 -19.31 10.70 12.07
C GLN A 239 -18.46 9.41 12.09
N PRO A 240 -18.74 8.36 11.29
CA PRO A 240 -17.93 7.15 11.30
C PRO A 240 -16.45 7.37 10.98
N PHE A 241 -16.10 8.30 10.09
CA PHE A 241 -14.70 8.61 9.77
C PHE A 241 -13.97 9.27 10.95
N ARG A 242 -14.68 10.11 11.71
CA ARG A 242 -14.15 10.70 12.95
C ARG A 242 -13.92 9.62 14.01
N GLN A 243 -14.90 8.73 14.21
CA GLN A 243 -14.77 7.62 15.15
C GLN A 243 -13.61 6.68 14.78
N PHE A 244 -13.42 6.40 13.49
CA PHE A 244 -12.28 5.62 13.02
C PHE A 244 -10.94 6.30 13.34
N ILE A 245 -10.82 7.61 13.09
CA ILE A 245 -9.59 8.35 13.45
C ILE A 245 -9.37 8.35 14.96
N GLU A 246 -10.39 8.65 15.76
CA GLU A 246 -10.34 8.62 17.22
C GLU A 246 -9.89 7.25 17.75
N TYR A 247 -10.34 6.16 17.12
CA TYR A 247 -9.92 4.81 17.45
C TYR A 247 -8.43 4.58 17.12
N VAL A 248 -8.03 4.77 15.86
CA VAL A 248 -6.70 4.34 15.40
C VAL A 248 -5.55 5.14 16.01
N VAL A 249 -5.76 6.43 16.30
CA VAL A 249 -4.70 7.26 16.92
C VAL A 249 -4.46 6.93 18.40
N ASN A 250 -5.35 6.18 19.03
CA ASN A 250 -5.23 5.75 20.43
C ASN A 250 -4.74 4.31 20.59
N LEU A 251 -4.56 3.56 19.50
CA LEU A 251 -4.06 2.18 19.54
C LEU A 251 -2.63 2.13 20.10
N LYS A 252 -2.40 1.18 21.03
CA LYS A 252 -1.06 0.88 21.52
C LYS A 252 -0.26 0.13 20.47
N PHE A 253 1.06 0.10 20.67
CA PHE A 253 2.00 -0.49 19.71
C PHE A 253 1.70 -1.95 19.40
N ASP A 254 1.35 -2.72 20.42
CA ASP A 254 1.12 -4.17 20.41
C ASP A 254 -0.37 -4.56 20.45
N GLU A 255 -1.27 -3.58 20.47
CA GLU A 255 -2.72 -3.81 20.50
C GLU A 255 -3.20 -4.50 19.22
N GLU A 256 -4.17 -5.41 19.37
CA GLU A 256 -4.91 -6.00 18.25
C GLU A 256 -6.01 -5.01 17.83
N PRO A 257 -5.99 -4.47 16.59
CA PRO A 257 -6.99 -3.51 16.15
C PRO A 257 -8.40 -4.07 15.95
#